data_AF-A0A6C0F2K5-F1
#
_entry.id   AF-A0A6C0F2K5-F1
#
_cell.length_a   1.000
_cell.length_b   1.000
_cell.length_c   1.000
_cell.angle_alpha   90.00
_cell.angle_beta   90.00
_cell.angle_gamma   90.00
#
_symmetry.space_group_name_H-M   'P 1'
#
loop_
_entity.id
_entity.type
_entity.pdbx_description
1 polymer ?
#
loop_
_entity_poly.entity_id
_entity_poly.type
_entity_poly.pdbx_seq_one_letter_code
_entity_poly.pdbx_strand_id
1 'polypeptide(L)'
;MEWHEVLGGTLNIGILAIFYTVFGALISYLLFHLFDDFGKEWKEQGILYQAADVVTELTFVGAIAFWSMSLIKDAAPMFAVNKVLDREVDTYISGLFFAFAMFLFLGDLTEKIKYIYEKFLKTNFVRIFPEDWSLTKMIFGSRKMENKNSTD
;
A
#
# COMPACT_ATOMS: atom_id res chain seq x y z
N MET A 1 -1.30 -17.70 -28.19
CA MET A 1 -2.02 -16.45 -27.85
C MET A 1 -2.02 -15.62 -29.11
N GLU A 2 -3.20 -15.30 -29.60
CA GLU A 2 -3.36 -14.60 -30.87
C GLU A 2 -3.10 -13.09 -30.70
N TRP A 3 -2.64 -12.40 -31.74
CA TRP A 3 -2.31 -10.97 -31.66
C TRP A 3 -3.47 -10.08 -31.18
N HIS A 4 -4.70 -10.44 -31.55
CA HIS A 4 -5.88 -9.71 -31.12
C HIS A 4 -6.17 -9.89 -29.63
N GLU A 5 -5.83 -11.03 -29.03
CA GLU A 5 -5.98 -11.27 -27.59
C GLU A 5 -4.96 -10.45 -26.79
N VAL A 6 -3.73 -10.33 -27.30
CA VAL A 6 -2.68 -9.51 -26.67
C VAL A 6 -3.08 -8.03 -26.68
N LEU A 7 -3.56 -7.54 -27.82
CA LEU A 7 -4.03 -6.16 -27.94
C LEU A 7 -5.26 -5.89 -27.08
N GLY A 8 -6.27 -6.77 -27.13
CA GLY A 8 -7.48 -6.65 -26.32
C GLY A 8 -7.19 -6.68 -24.83
N GLY A 9 -6.35 -7.63 -24.38
CA GLY A 9 -5.92 -7.72 -22.98
C GLY A 9 -5.17 -6.46 -22.54
N THR A 10 -4.24 -5.96 -23.34
CA THR A 10 -3.50 -4.73 -23.03
C THR A 10 -4.41 -3.51 -22.91
N LEU A 11 -5.42 -3.40 -23.78
CA LEU A 11 -6.39 -2.30 -23.70
C LEU A 11 -7.30 -2.42 -22.47
N ASN A 12 -7.77 -3.62 -22.14
CA ASN A 12 -8.53 -3.86 -20.91
C ASN A 12 -7.70 -3.53 -19.67
N ILE A 13 -6.42 -3.93 -19.63
CA ILE A 13 -5.47 -3.55 -18.57
C ILE A 13 -5.41 -2.02 -18.43
N GLY A 14 -5.25 -1.29 -19.54
CA GLY A 14 -5.19 0.17 -19.52
C GLY A 14 -6.47 0.83 -19.00
N ILE A 15 -7.65 0.30 -19.38
CA ILE A 15 -8.94 0.79 -18.88
C ILE A 15 -9.06 0.56 -17.38
N LEU A 16 -8.77 -0.64 -16.91
CA LEU A 16 -8.80 -0.97 -15.49
C LEU A 16 -7.81 -0.12 -14.69
N ALA A 17 -6.61 0.11 -15.22
CA ALA A 17 -5.61 0.98 -14.59
C ALA A 17 -6.14 2.41 -14.35
N ILE A 18 -6.73 3.02 -15.39
CA ILE A 18 -7.33 4.36 -15.28
C ILE A 18 -8.49 4.33 -14.29
N PHE A 19 -9.37 3.34 -14.40
CA PHE A 19 -10.53 3.19 -13.52
C PHE A 19 -10.11 3.12 -12.05
N TYR A 20 -9.17 2.24 -11.69
CA TYR A 20 -8.72 2.08 -10.31
C TYR A 20 -7.94 3.29 -9.79
N THR A 21 -7.25 4.02 -10.66
CA THR A 21 -6.59 5.29 -10.29
C THR A 21 -7.63 6.35 -9.91
N VAL A 22 -8.66 6.54 -10.74
CA VAL A 22 -9.78 7.46 -10.44
C VAL A 22 -10.51 7.01 -9.18
N PHE A 23 -10.75 5.71 -9.05
CA PHE A 23 -11.43 5.14 -7.90
C PHE A 23 -10.66 5.36 -6.59
N GLY A 24 -9.33 5.19 -6.59
CA GLY A 24 -8.52 5.50 -5.42
C GLY A 24 -8.52 6.99 -5.06
N ALA A 25 -8.54 7.88 -6.04
CA ALA A 25 -8.69 9.32 -5.79
C ALA A 25 -10.05 9.64 -5.14
N LEU A 26 -11.14 8.98 -5.58
CA LEU A 26 -12.46 9.13 -4.95
C LEU A 26 -12.48 8.59 -3.52
N ILE A 27 -11.87 7.43 -3.26
CA ILE A 27 -11.75 6.87 -1.90
C ILE A 27 -11.00 7.85 -1.00
N SER A 28 -9.87 8.39 -1.45
CA SER A 28 -9.10 9.37 -0.69
C SER A 28 -9.92 10.61 -0.35
N TYR A 29 -10.67 11.14 -1.32
CA TYR A 29 -11.58 12.26 -1.08
C TYR A 29 -12.66 11.94 -0.03
N LEU A 30 -13.23 10.73 -0.06
CA LEU A 30 -14.20 10.29 0.93
C LEU A 30 -13.57 10.16 2.32
N LEU A 31 -12.38 9.54 2.41
CA LEU A 31 -11.69 9.36 3.68
C LEU A 31 -11.32 10.69 4.32
N PHE A 32 -10.86 11.66 3.54
CA PHE A 32 -10.59 13.03 4.00
C PHE A 32 -11.80 13.69 4.68
N HIS A 33 -13.02 13.37 4.26
CA HIS A 33 -14.23 13.91 4.88
C HIS A 33 -14.76 13.05 6.05
N LEU A 34 -14.40 11.77 6.10
CA LEU A 34 -14.95 10.82 7.06
C LEU A 34 -14.08 10.65 8.30
N PHE A 35 -12.78 10.93 8.20
CA PHE A 35 -11.79 10.69 9.24
C PHE A 35 -10.96 11.95 9.49
N ASP A 36 -10.42 12.07 10.70
CA ASP A 36 -9.65 13.23 11.11
C ASP A 36 -8.31 13.29 10.36
N ASP A 37 -7.85 14.47 9.96
CA ASP A 37 -6.54 14.61 9.32
C ASP A 37 -5.40 14.19 10.25
N PHE A 38 -4.30 13.70 9.68
CA PHE A 38 -3.09 13.45 10.47
C PHE A 38 -2.44 14.77 10.89
N GLY A 39 -2.78 15.24 12.08
CA GLY A 39 -2.35 16.52 12.60
C GLY A 39 -1.89 16.48 14.05
N LYS A 40 -1.60 17.68 14.58
CA LYS A 40 -1.31 17.87 16.00
C LYS A 40 -2.48 17.41 16.87
N GLU A 41 -3.70 17.77 16.48
CA GLU A 41 -4.93 17.44 17.20
C GLU A 41 -5.13 15.92 17.31
N TRP A 42 -4.98 15.19 16.20
CA TRP A 42 -5.03 13.73 16.20
C TRP A 42 -3.93 13.09 17.06
N LYS A 43 -2.70 13.64 17.03
CA LYS A 43 -1.57 13.14 17.84
C LYS A 43 -1.76 13.35 19.35
N GLU A 44 -2.51 14.37 19.75
CA GLU A 44 -2.84 14.67 21.15
C GLU A 44 -3.94 13.75 21.71
N GLN A 45 -4.67 13.04 20.84
CA GLN A 45 -5.69 12.10 21.26
C GLN A 45 -5.12 10.89 22.02
N GLY A 46 -6.00 10.26 22.79
CA GLY A 46 -5.71 9.04 23.52
C GLY A 46 -5.35 7.88 22.56
N ILE A 47 -4.52 6.96 23.04
CA ILE A 47 -4.00 5.88 22.21
C ILE A 47 -5.08 4.93 21.67
N LEU A 48 -6.15 4.71 22.47
CA LEU A 48 -7.30 3.92 22.05
C LEU A 48 -8.04 4.58 20.89
N TYR A 49 -8.16 5.91 20.92
CA TYR A 49 -8.76 6.67 19.82
C TYR A 49 -7.90 6.54 18.56
N GLN A 50 -6.59 6.79 18.67
CA GLN A 50 -5.65 6.69 17.54
C GLN A 50 -5.70 5.31 16.87
N ALA A 51 -5.70 4.24 17.68
CA ALA A 51 -5.81 2.87 17.18
C ALA A 51 -7.18 2.58 16.56
N ALA A 52 -8.27 2.99 17.21
CA ALA A 52 -9.62 2.77 16.70
C ALA A 52 -9.88 3.50 15.38
N ASP A 53 -9.38 4.73 15.25
CA ASP A 53 -9.46 5.53 14.04
C ASP A 53 -8.76 4.83 12.87
N VAL A 54 -7.48 4.46 13.04
CA VAL A 54 -6.71 3.73 12.01
C VAL A 54 -7.33 2.37 11.66
N VAL A 55 -7.81 1.60 12.65
CA VAL A 55 -8.47 0.32 12.41
C VAL A 55 -9.76 0.51 11.61
N THR A 56 -10.51 1.56 11.90
CA THR A 56 -11.76 1.87 11.20
C THR A 56 -11.50 2.32 9.77
N GLU A 57 -10.51 3.19 9.54
CA GLU A 57 -10.05 3.57 8.21
C GLU A 57 -9.62 2.35 7.39
N LEU A 58 -8.77 1.49 7.95
CA LEU A 58 -8.31 0.27 7.28
C LEU A 58 -9.46 -0.69 6.96
N THR A 59 -10.42 -0.82 7.87
CA THR A 59 -11.61 -1.66 7.65
C THR A 59 -12.47 -1.10 6.52
N PHE A 60 -12.67 0.22 6.49
CA PHE A 60 -13.45 0.89 5.46
C PHE A 60 -12.79 0.74 4.07
N VAL A 61 -11.49 0.99 4.01
CA VAL A 61 -10.66 0.75 2.82
C VAL A 61 -10.77 -0.70 2.36
N GLY A 62 -10.55 -1.67 3.26
CA GLY A 62 -10.57 -3.09 2.93
C GLY A 62 -11.94 -3.56 2.44
N ALA A 63 -13.02 -3.05 3.05
CA ALA A 63 -14.39 -3.32 2.61
C ALA A 63 -14.63 -2.78 1.19
N ILE A 64 -14.27 -1.52 0.93
CA ILE A 64 -14.41 -0.94 -0.40
C ILE A 64 -13.59 -1.70 -1.43
N ALA A 65 -12.34 -2.05 -1.10
CA ALA A 65 -11.45 -2.84 -1.95
C ALA A 65 -12.13 -4.15 -2.39
N PHE A 66 -12.60 -4.92 -1.41
CA PHE A 66 -13.20 -6.23 -1.62
C PHE A 66 -14.45 -6.12 -2.49
N TRP A 67 -15.38 -5.23 -2.13
CA TRP A 67 -16.63 -5.08 -2.88
C TRP A 67 -16.41 -4.56 -4.29
N SER A 68 -15.48 -3.63 -4.48
CA SER A 68 -15.18 -3.08 -5.81
C SER A 68 -14.57 -4.13 -6.73
N MET A 69 -13.61 -4.93 -6.23
CA MET A 69 -13.05 -6.06 -6.97
C MET A 69 -14.12 -7.11 -7.28
N SER A 70 -15.01 -7.41 -6.32
CA SER A 70 -16.10 -8.37 -6.54
C SER A 70 -17.03 -7.91 -7.66
N LEU A 71 -17.40 -6.62 -7.70
CA LEU A 71 -18.28 -6.08 -8.74
C LEU A 71 -17.62 -6.07 -10.12
N ILE A 72 -16.33 -5.75 -10.19
CA ILE A 72 -15.60 -5.66 -11.47
C ILE A 72 -15.33 -7.03 -12.08
N LYS A 73 -15.04 -8.03 -11.24
CA LYS A 73 -14.84 -9.42 -11.70
C LYS A 73 -16.07 -10.02 -12.40
N ASP A 74 -17.27 -9.54 -12.07
CA ASP A 74 -18.51 -9.99 -12.69
C ASP A 74 -18.88 -9.15 -13.93
N ALA A 75 -18.13 -8.09 -14.23
CA ALA A 75 -18.35 -7.26 -15.41
C ALA A 75 -17.77 -7.92 -16.67
N ALA A 76 -18.41 -7.70 -17.81
CA ALA A 76 -17.88 -8.17 -19.09
C ALA A 76 -16.68 -7.30 -19.52
N PRO A 77 -15.63 -7.89 -20.13
CA PRO A 77 -14.53 -7.11 -20.65
C PRO A 77 -14.98 -6.18 -21.78
N MET A 78 -14.36 -5.00 -21.82
CA MET A 78 -14.62 -4.00 -22.87
C MET A 78 -14.15 -4.50 -24.23
N PHE A 79 -12.98 -5.15 -24.28
CA PHE A 79 -12.44 -5.80 -25.47
C PHE A 79 -12.48 -7.32 -25.31
N ALA A 80 -13.03 -8.01 -26.32
CA ALA A 80 -13.17 -9.46 -26.29
C ALA A 80 -11.79 -10.14 -26.23
N VAL A 81 -11.62 -10.96 -25.19
CA VAL A 81 -10.46 -11.82 -24.95
C VAL A 81 -10.94 -13.19 -24.50
N ASN A 82 -10.07 -14.19 -24.50
CA ASN A 82 -10.44 -15.48 -23.92
C ASN A 82 -10.71 -15.34 -22.41
N LYS A 83 -11.63 -16.17 -21.90
CA LYS A 83 -12.10 -16.10 -20.50
C LYS A 83 -11.02 -16.34 -19.45
N VAL A 84 -9.92 -17.00 -19.82
CA VAL A 84 -8.81 -17.28 -18.90
C VAL A 84 -7.98 -16.02 -18.70
N LEU A 85 -7.57 -15.39 -19.81
CA LEU A 85 -6.83 -14.14 -19.83
C LEU A 85 -7.64 -13.00 -19.20
N ASP A 86 -8.95 -12.96 -19.49
CA ASP A 86 -9.89 -12.01 -18.88
C ASP A 86 -9.82 -12.07 -17.35
N ARG A 87 -10.01 -13.27 -16.80
CA ARG A 87 -10.02 -13.51 -15.36
C ARG A 87 -8.66 -13.25 -14.71
N GLU A 88 -7.57 -13.56 -15.41
CA GLU A 88 -6.21 -13.24 -14.96
C GLU A 88 -5.98 -11.73 -14.90
N VAL A 89 -6.34 -11.02 -15.98
CA VAL A 89 -6.26 -9.56 -16.06
C VAL A 89 -7.09 -8.94 -14.94
N ASP A 90 -8.36 -9.30 -14.81
CA ASP A 90 -9.23 -8.71 -13.80
C ASP A 90 -8.74 -8.97 -12.38
N THR A 91 -8.26 -10.17 -12.07
CA THR A 91 -7.81 -10.47 -10.69
C THR A 91 -6.48 -9.77 -10.38
N TYR A 92 -5.51 -9.85 -11.29
CA TYR A 92 -4.16 -9.33 -11.07
C TYR A 92 -4.12 -7.80 -11.14
N ILE A 93 -4.70 -7.21 -12.18
CA ILE A 93 -4.66 -5.77 -12.44
C ILE A 93 -5.49 -5.03 -11.40
N SER A 94 -6.67 -5.55 -11.03
CA SER A 94 -7.49 -4.92 -10.00
C SER A 94 -6.77 -4.86 -8.66
N GLY A 95 -6.16 -5.97 -8.23
CA GLY A 95 -5.37 -6.00 -7.00
C GLY A 95 -4.18 -5.05 -7.05
N LEU A 96 -3.41 -5.09 -8.13
CA LEU A 96 -2.21 -4.27 -8.32
C LEU A 96 -2.55 -2.78 -8.34
N PHE A 97 -3.49 -2.35 -9.19
CA PHE A 97 -3.82 -0.94 -9.33
C PHE A 97 -4.60 -0.39 -8.15
N PHE A 98 -5.42 -1.20 -7.48
CA PHE A 98 -6.01 -0.79 -6.21
C PHE A 98 -4.91 -0.51 -5.17
N ALA A 99 -3.97 -1.42 -4.98
CA ALA A 99 -2.86 -1.21 -4.03
C ALA A 99 -1.99 0.01 -4.40
N PHE A 100 -1.72 0.22 -5.70
CA PHE A 100 -1.02 1.41 -6.17
C PHE A 100 -1.80 2.70 -5.88
N ALA A 101 -3.10 2.73 -6.17
CA ALA A 101 -3.93 3.90 -5.92
C ALA A 101 -4.01 4.21 -4.42
N MET A 102 -4.08 3.17 -3.58
CA MET A 102 -4.00 3.30 -2.14
C MET A 102 -2.71 3.96 -1.69
N PHE A 103 -1.57 3.52 -2.22
CA PHE A 103 -0.27 4.14 -1.92
C PHE A 103 -0.18 5.59 -2.39
N LEU A 104 -0.75 5.92 -3.56
CA LEU A 104 -0.71 7.26 -4.13
C LEU A 104 -1.57 8.27 -3.37
N PHE A 105 -2.75 7.85 -2.92
CA PHE A 105 -3.78 8.79 -2.45
C PHE A 105 -4.08 8.72 -0.95
N LEU A 106 -3.60 7.71 -0.22
CA LEU A 106 -3.80 7.62 1.24
C LEU A 106 -2.51 7.93 2.01
N GLY A 107 -2.02 9.15 1.82
CA GLY A 107 -0.88 9.70 2.55
C GLY A 107 -1.12 9.72 4.06
N ASP A 108 -2.22 10.34 4.50
CA ASP A 108 -2.55 10.52 5.92
C ASP A 108 -2.69 9.19 6.66
N LEU A 109 -3.44 8.23 6.13
CA LEU A 109 -3.54 6.89 6.72
C LEU A 109 -2.16 6.23 6.85
N THR A 110 -1.30 6.38 5.83
CA THR A 110 0.07 5.88 5.86
C THR A 110 0.86 6.53 7.01
N GLU A 111 0.72 7.84 7.20
CA GLU A 111 1.39 8.57 8.29
C GLU A 111 0.87 8.19 9.67
N LYS A 112 -0.45 8.01 9.84
CA LYS A 112 -1.07 7.52 11.07
C LYS A 112 -0.57 6.13 11.44
N ILE A 113 -0.52 5.20 10.48
CA ILE A 113 -0.01 3.83 10.70
C ILE A 113 1.46 3.89 11.13
N LYS A 114 2.29 4.68 10.43
CA LYS A 114 3.70 4.88 10.81
C LYS A 114 3.84 5.43 12.22
N TYR A 115 3.03 6.42 12.60
CA TYR A 115 3.06 7.00 13.94
C TYR A 115 2.71 5.97 15.03
N ILE A 116 1.66 5.17 14.83
CA ILE A 116 1.30 4.09 15.75
C ILE A 116 2.42 3.04 15.82
N TYR A 117 2.97 2.65 14.67
CA TYR A 117 4.11 1.74 14.61
C TYR A 117 5.32 2.27 15.40
N GLU A 118 5.71 3.53 15.21
CA GLU A 118 6.83 4.13 15.93
C GLU A 118 6.56 4.22 17.44
N LYS A 119 5.35 4.60 17.83
CA LYS A 119 4.98 4.75 19.25
C LYS A 119 4.91 3.41 20.00
N PHE A 120 4.53 2.32 19.33
CA PHE A 120 4.35 1.01 19.96
C PHE A 120 5.45 0.01 19.64
N LEU A 121 5.75 -0.19 18.36
CA LEU A 121 6.69 -1.20 17.92
C LEU A 121 8.11 -0.73 18.18
N LYS A 122 8.50 0.53 17.91
CA LYS A 122 9.87 0.99 18.19
C LYS A 122 10.24 0.80 19.67
N THR A 123 9.35 1.11 20.61
CA THR A 123 9.61 0.92 22.05
C THR A 123 9.86 -0.55 22.43
N ASN A 124 9.16 -1.50 21.79
CA ASN A 124 9.37 -2.94 22.02
C ASN A 124 10.53 -3.50 21.18
N PHE A 125 10.80 -2.93 20.00
CA PHE A 125 11.75 -3.41 19.02
C PHE A 125 13.17 -2.92 19.29
N VAL A 126 13.36 -1.69 19.83
CA VAL A 126 14.67 -1.19 20.31
C VAL A 126 15.24 -2.08 21.39
N ARG A 127 14.40 -2.80 22.14
CA ARG A 127 14.84 -3.80 23.13
C ARG A 127 15.48 -5.03 22.49
N ILE A 128 15.16 -5.34 21.22
CA ILE A 128 15.61 -6.54 20.51
C ILE A 128 16.67 -6.18 19.45
N PHE A 129 16.54 -5.04 18.77
CA PHE A 129 17.45 -4.56 17.72
C PHE A 129 17.81 -3.08 17.96
N PRO A 130 19.11 -2.73 18.10
CA PRO A 130 19.54 -1.35 18.33
C PRO A 130 19.25 -0.44 17.13
N GLU A 131 19.09 0.87 17.37
CA GLU A 131 18.62 1.86 16.38
C GLU A 131 19.45 1.94 15.09
N ASP A 132 20.73 1.56 15.15
CA ASP A 132 21.67 1.63 14.01
C ASP A 132 21.90 0.28 13.31
N TRP A 133 21.10 -0.73 13.64
CA TRP A 133 21.30 -2.10 13.17
C TRP A 133 21.03 -2.21 11.67
N SER A 134 22.06 -2.58 10.91
CA SER A 134 21.98 -2.81 9.46
C SER A 134 22.75 -4.08 9.13
N LEU A 135 22.06 -5.05 8.52
CA LEU A 135 22.68 -6.28 8.01
C LEU A 135 23.82 -5.96 7.05
N THR A 136 23.66 -4.94 6.21
CA THR A 136 24.69 -4.49 5.27
C THR A 136 25.93 -3.96 6.01
N LYS A 137 25.76 -3.16 7.07
CA LYS A 137 26.89 -2.72 7.90
C LYS A 137 27.55 -3.88 8.66
N MET A 138 26.78 -4.87 9.11
CA MET A 138 27.31 -6.05 9.79
C MET A 138 28.12 -6.95 8.84
N ILE A 139 27.62 -7.17 7.62
CA ILE A 139 28.24 -8.06 6.63
C ILE A 139 29.43 -7.38 5.93
N PHE A 140 29.33 -6.08 5.64
CA PHE A 140 30.33 -5.36 4.83
C PHE A 140 31.12 -4.29 5.59
N GLY A 141 30.67 -3.85 6.76
CA GLY A 141 31.30 -2.78 7.55
C GLY A 141 32.45 -3.21 8.45
N SER A 142 32.55 -4.50 8.83
CA SER A 142 33.66 -5.00 9.66
C SER A 142 35.02 -4.95 8.95
N ARG A 143 35.05 -4.94 7.61
CA ARG A 143 36.31 -4.92 6.84
C ARG A 143 37.04 -3.58 6.84
N LYS A 144 36.42 -2.49 7.30
CA LYS A 144 37.02 -1.14 7.16
C LYS A 144 37.79 -0.65 8.40
N MET A 145 37.78 -1.38 9.51
CA MET A 145 38.48 -0.96 10.74
C MET A 145 39.85 -1.62 10.96
N GLU A 146 40.22 -2.66 10.21
CA GLU A 146 41.49 -3.38 10.44
C GLU A 146 42.71 -2.71 9.77
N ASN A 147 42.49 -1.81 8.80
CA ASN A 147 43.57 -1.19 8.02
C ASN A 147 44.09 0.16 8.56
N LYS A 148 43.74 0.56 9.79
CA LYS A 148 44.19 1.85 10.37
C LYS A 148 45.18 1.73 11.54
N ASN A 149 45.53 0.52 11.97
CA ASN A 149 46.47 0.31 13.09
C ASN A 149 47.77 -0.41 12.70
N SER A 150 48.13 -0.47 11.41
CA SER A 150 49.38 -1.06 10.94
C SER A 150 50.29 -0.03 10.27
N THR A 151 50.43 1.13 10.88
CA THR A 151 51.46 2.12 10.53
C THR A 151 51.83 2.90 11.79
N ASP A 152 52.57 2.23 12.68
CA ASP A 152 53.53 2.81 13.61
C ASP A 152 54.67 1.80 13.79
#